data_AF-A0A7X1ZMR5-F1
#
_entry.id   AF-A0A7X1ZMR5-F1
#
_cell.length_a   1.000
_cell.length_b   1.000
_cell.length_c   1.000
_cell.angle_alpha   90.00
_cell.angle_beta   90.00
_cell.angle_gamma   90.00
#
_symmetry.space_group_name_H-M   'P 1'
#
loop_
_entity.id
_entity.type
_entity.pdbx_description
1 polymer ?
#
loop_
_entity_poly.entity_id
_entity_poly.type
_entity_poly.pdbx_seq_one_letter_code
_entity_poly.pdbx_strand_id
1 'polypeptide(L)' 'MERRFLTTREASRYLNVSQSFLYKLVETKQIPHKRISRKSLYLGFI' A
#
# COMPACT_ATOMS: atom_id res chain seq x y z
N MET A 1 17.61 7.30 4.06
CA MET A 1 16.50 6.31 4.12
C MET A 1 15.68 6.45 2.84
N GLU A 2 15.85 5.55 1.88
CA GLU A 2 15.01 5.53 0.67
C GLU A 2 13.58 5.10 1.06
N ARG A 3 12.62 6.03 0.93
CA ARG A 3 11.20 5.69 1.09
C ARG A 3 10.73 4.95 -0.16
N ARG A 4 10.81 3.62 -0.15
CA ARG A 4 10.25 2.77 -1.23
C ARG A 4 8.72 2.78 -1.14
N PHE A 5 8.10 3.33 -2.18
CA PHE A 5 6.67 3.24 -2.36
C PHE A 5 6.35 1.96 -3.16
N LEU A 6 5.45 1.13 -2.63
CA LEU A 6 4.98 -0.07 -3.31
C LEU A 6 3.66 0.20 -4.03
N THR A 7 3.47 -0.39 -5.20
CA THR A 7 2.16 -0.46 -5.84
C THR A 7 1.21 -1.38 -5.07
N THR A 8 -0.11 -1.30 -5.29
CA THR A 8 -1.08 -2.23 -4.66
C THR A 8 -0.72 -3.70 -4.86
N ARG A 9 -0.19 -4.04 -6.04
CA ARG A 9 0.21 -5.41 -6.36
C ARG A 9 1.43 -5.85 -5.55
N GLU A 10 2.43 -4.98 -5.44
CA GLU A 10 3.64 -5.27 -4.66
C GLU A 10 3.34 -5.32 -3.16
N ALA A 11 2.54 -4.38 -2.66
CA ALA A 11 2.08 -4.37 -1.28
C ALA A 11 1.27 -5.64 -0.94
N SER A 12 0.42 -6.10 -1.86
CA SER A 12 -0.37 -7.33 -1.69
C SER A 12 0.51 -8.57 -1.59
N ARG A 13 1.56 -8.65 -2.41
CA ARG A 13 2.55 -9.74 -2.31
C ARG A 13 3.40 -9.64 -1.06
N TYR A 14 3.81 -8.43 -0.68
CA TYR A 14 4.66 -8.20 0.49
C TYR A 14 3.93 -8.52 1.80
N LEU A 15 2.67 -8.09 1.94
CA LEU A 15 1.84 -8.33 3.13
C LEU A 15 1.12 -9.68 3.09
N ASN A 16 1.23 -10.42 1.98
CA ASN A 16 0.51 -11.67 1.71
C ASN A 16 -1.01 -11.57 1.95
N VAL A 17 -1.61 -10.47 1.49
CA VAL A 17 -3.06 -10.23 1.57
C VAL A 17 -3.64 -9.94 0.19
N SER A 18 -4.94 -10.19 0.01
CA SER A 18 -5.60 -9.87 -1.26
C SER A 18 -5.61 -8.36 -1.52
N GLN A 19 -5.57 -7.96 -2.80
CA GLN A 19 -5.65 -6.54 -3.16
C GLN A 19 -6.92 -5.87 -2.64
N SER A 20 -8.05 -6.58 -2.65
CA SER A 20 -9.33 -6.09 -2.11
C SER A 20 -9.25 -5.83 -0.60
N PHE A 21 -8.56 -6.69 0.14
CA PHE A 21 -8.31 -6.46 1.57
C PHE A 21 -7.39 -5.26 1.79
N LEU A 22 -6.38 -5.11 0.93
CA LEU A 22 -5.48 -3.97 0.94
C LEU A 22 -6.22 -2.63 0.70
N TYR A 23 -7.20 -2.60 -0.20
CA TYR A 23 -8.08 -1.44 -0.37
C TYR A 23 -8.89 -1.12 0.89
N LYS A 24 -9.43 -2.14 1.59
CA LYS A 24 -10.11 -1.93 2.87
C LYS A 24 -9.18 -1.35 3.93
N LEU A 25 -7.93 -1.80 3.99
CA LEU A 25 -6.93 -1.26 4.93
C LEU A 25 -6.60 0.21 4.64
N VAL A 26 -6.59 0.62 3.38
CA VAL A 26 -6.45 2.03 2.97
C VAL A 26 -7.65 2.85 3.40
N GLU A 27 -8.84 2.38 3.07
CA GLU A 27 -10.11 3.05 3.38
C GLU A 27 -10.27 3.26 4.88
N THR A 28 -9.94 2.24 5.66
CA THR A 28 -9.94 2.28 7.14
C THR A 28 -8.73 2.97 7.75
N LYS A 29 -7.80 3.51 6.93
CA LYS A 29 -6.57 4.20 7.35
C LYS A 29 -5.68 3.39 8.31
N GLN A 30 -5.74 2.06 8.23
CA GLN A 30 -4.95 1.15 9.07
C GLN A 30 -3.51 0.99 8.58
N ILE A 31 -3.20 1.42 7.34
CA ILE A 31 -1.86 1.37 6.78
C ILE A 31 -1.43 2.74 6.22
N PRO A 32 -0.14 3.09 6.35
CA PRO A 32 0.37 4.30 5.73
C PRO A 32 0.36 4.17 4.21
N HIS A 33 -0.38 5.06 3.59
CA HIS A 33 -0.52 5.15 2.14
C HIS A 33 -0.33 6.60 1.71
N LYS A 34 0.21 6.80 0.50
CA LYS A 34 0.31 8.09 -0.15
C LYS A 34 -0.34 7.99 -1.50
N ARG A 35 -1.34 8.84 -1.74
CA ARG A 35 -1.92 8.97 -3.07
C ARG A 35 -0.98 9.80 -3.93
N ILE A 36 -0.40 9.20 -4.97
CA ILE A 36 0.38 9.93 -5.98
C ILE A 36 -0.39 9.80 -7.29
N SER A 37 -1.03 10.90 -7.71
CA SER A 37 -1.92 10.93 -8.89
C SER A 37 -3.10 9.94 -8.77
N ARG A 38 -3.47 9.24 -9.86
CA ARG A 38 -4.55 8.23 -9.92
C ARG A 38 -4.17 6.87 -9.32
N LYS A 39 -2.95 6.68 -8.80
CA LYS A 39 -2.48 5.40 -8.25
C LYS A 39 -2.16 5.53 -6.75
N SER A 40 -2.76 4.65 -5.95
CA SER A 40 -2.43 4.53 -4.52
C SER A 40 -1.07 3.85 -4.37
N LEU A 41 -0.14 4.51 -3.68
CA LEU A 41 1.17 3.97 -3.34
C LEU A 41 1.25 3.72 -1.84
N TYR A 42 1.81 2.58 -1.47
CA TYR A 42 1.86 2.07 -0.10
C TYR A 42 3.25 2.30 0.47
N LEU A 43 3.34 2.81 1.70
CA LEU A 43 4.62 2.93 2.38
C LEU A 43 4.97 1.55 2.94
N GLY A 44 5.90 0.85 2.28
CA GLY A 44 6.56 -0.29 2.91
C GLY A 44 7.52 0.27 3.94
N PHE A 45 7.29 0.02 5.23
CA PHE A 45 8.34 0.22 6.23
C PHE A 45 9.41 -0.86 5.98
N ILE A 46 10.60 -0.42 5.59
CA ILE A 46 11.84 -1.19 5.66
C ILE A 46 12.66 -0.55 6.78
#